data_AF-A0A0C2X337-F1
#
_entry.id   AF-A0A0C2X337-F1
#
_cell.length_a   1.000
_cell.length_b   1.000
_cell.length_c   1.000
_cell.angle_alpha   90.00
_cell.angle_beta   90.00
_cell.angle_gamma   90.00
#
_symmetry.space_group_name_H-M   'P 1'
#
loop_
_entity.id
_entity.type
_entity.pdbx_description
1 polymer ?
#
loop_
_entity_poly.entity_id
_entity_poly.type
_entity_poly.pdbx_seq_one_letter_code
_entity_poly.pdbx_strand_id
1 'polypeptide(L)'
;AGCSEGLFFGLTLLPLEDVLEEWRFWREVDDDPQTGANPKLRERMQSIPPSWVRRDYSHRGWIPLIADKAGNYVGVDLAPDEAGSIGQVIVFGRDFDTKVVLYPGDGPAGWAKWLASFVDELESGEGYELGRAEASDSSEDDVGYESYFYDGNGRGQGDGGGDNGPGGGLRLTGEYKGWNVIEAWADQSLRKWYEAGVI
;
A
#
# COMPACT_ATOMS: atom_id res chain seq x y z
N ALA A 1 20.12 10.20 8.24
CA ALA A 1 20.48 9.22 7.19
C ALA A 1 19.36 8.21 7.10
N GLY A 2 18.31 8.52 6.34
CA GLY A 2 17.23 7.59 6.04
C GLY A 2 17.42 7.15 4.60
N CYS A 3 18.23 6.12 4.40
CA CYS A 3 18.24 5.45 3.11
C CYS A 3 16.88 4.74 2.98
N SER A 4 16.20 4.88 1.85
CA SER A 4 15.02 4.07 1.55
C SER A 4 15.47 2.61 1.38
N GLU A 5 15.51 1.84 2.46
CA GLU A 5 16.10 0.49 2.51
C GLU A 5 15.17 -0.62 2.00
N GLY A 6 13.92 -0.29 1.67
CA GLY A 6 12.95 -1.28 1.21
C GLY A 6 13.16 -1.71 -0.24
N LEU A 7 13.09 -3.03 -0.48
CA LEU A 7 13.26 -3.69 -1.78
C LEU A 7 12.33 -3.12 -2.87
N PHE A 8 11.14 -2.68 -2.48
CA PHE A 8 10.06 -2.30 -3.39
C PHE A 8 9.89 -0.78 -3.40
N PHE A 9 10.78 -0.05 -4.10
CA PHE A 9 10.76 1.42 -4.14
C PHE A 9 10.73 2.06 -2.73
N GLY A 10 11.46 1.48 -1.77
CA GLY A 10 11.46 1.93 -0.37
C GLY A 10 10.47 1.19 0.54
N LEU A 11 9.51 0.44 0.00
CA LEU A 11 8.63 -0.44 0.77
C LEU A 11 9.36 -1.71 1.23
N THR A 12 9.08 -2.16 2.45
CA THR A 12 9.79 -3.27 3.09
C THR A 12 9.13 -4.60 2.76
N LEU A 13 9.88 -5.56 2.21
CA LEU A 13 9.48 -6.96 2.22
C LEU A 13 9.67 -7.51 3.64
N LEU A 14 8.56 -7.83 4.30
CA LEU A 14 8.57 -8.17 5.72
C LEU A 14 9.25 -9.53 5.97
N PRO A 15 10.12 -9.65 6.99
CA PRO A 15 10.47 -10.94 7.54
C PRO A 15 9.23 -11.59 8.18
N LEU A 16 9.23 -12.93 8.29
CA LEU A 16 8.06 -13.68 8.76
C LEU A 16 7.59 -13.30 10.17
N GLU A 17 8.50 -12.87 11.04
CA GLU A 17 8.18 -12.38 12.38
C GLU A 17 7.33 -11.10 12.32
N ASP A 18 7.75 -10.12 11.51
CA ASP A 18 6.98 -8.89 11.29
C ASP A 18 5.63 -9.18 10.62
N VAL A 19 5.56 -10.12 9.67
CA VAL A 19 4.28 -10.57 9.07
C VAL A 19 3.31 -11.03 10.17
N LEU A 20 3.80 -11.81 11.14
CA LEU A 20 2.99 -12.31 12.24
C LEU A 20 2.59 -11.20 13.21
N GLU A 21 3.48 -10.27 13.51
CA GLU A 21 3.21 -9.12 14.38
C GLU A 21 2.16 -8.19 13.78
N GLU A 22 2.32 -7.80 12.52
CA GLU A 22 1.35 -6.97 11.78
C GLU A 22 -0.01 -7.68 11.69
N TRP A 23 -0.01 -8.96 11.33
CA TRP A 23 -1.26 -9.72 11.26
C TRP A 23 -2.00 -9.78 12.60
N ARG A 24 -1.27 -9.94 13.73
CA ARG A 24 -1.81 -9.95 15.09
C ARG A 24 -2.36 -8.60 15.49
N PHE A 25 -1.62 -7.52 15.22
CA PHE A 25 -2.08 -6.16 15.45
C PHE A 25 -3.44 -5.92 14.78
N TRP A 26 -3.58 -6.30 13.51
CA TRP A 26 -4.85 -6.18 12.79
C TRP A 26 -5.98 -7.07 13.34
N ARG A 27 -5.68 -8.15 14.07
CA ARG A 27 -6.72 -8.92 14.79
C ARG A 27 -7.30 -8.13 15.97
N GLU A 28 -6.50 -7.31 16.62
CA GLU A 28 -6.97 -6.44 17.71
C GLU A 28 -7.89 -5.32 17.19
N VAL A 29 -7.70 -4.93 15.93
CA VAL A 29 -8.49 -3.89 15.23
C VAL A 29 -9.85 -4.42 14.74
N ASP A 30 -9.98 -5.73 14.46
CA ASP A 30 -11.19 -6.32 13.88
C ASP A 30 -12.48 -5.98 14.65
N ASP A 31 -12.41 -6.03 15.99
CA ASP A 31 -13.57 -5.84 16.88
C ASP A 31 -13.70 -4.41 17.41
N ASP A 32 -12.79 -3.48 17.05
CA ASP A 32 -12.84 -2.09 17.51
C ASP A 32 -14.04 -1.35 16.87
N PRO A 33 -15.00 -0.83 17.67
CA PRO A 33 -16.17 -0.11 17.16
C PRO A 33 -15.84 1.19 16.42
N GLN A 34 -14.64 1.75 16.61
CA GLN A 34 -14.21 2.95 15.91
C GLN A 34 -13.63 2.64 14.52
N THR A 35 -13.10 1.42 14.34
CA THR A 35 -12.40 0.99 13.12
C THR A 35 -13.01 -0.29 12.55
N GLY A 36 -12.48 -1.49 12.85
CA GLY A 36 -12.87 -2.75 12.18
C GLY A 36 -14.35 -3.12 12.28
N ALA A 37 -14.97 -2.86 13.43
CA ALA A 37 -16.39 -3.11 13.68
C ALA A 37 -17.30 -1.90 13.38
N ASN A 38 -16.75 -0.79 12.88
CA ASN A 38 -17.51 0.43 12.57
C ASN A 38 -18.40 0.24 11.32
N PRO A 39 -19.74 0.26 11.44
CA PRO A 39 -20.63 0.01 10.31
C PRO A 39 -20.46 1.02 9.17
N LYS A 40 -20.23 2.29 9.49
CA LYS A 40 -20.06 3.36 8.48
C LYS A 40 -18.76 3.20 7.70
N LEU A 41 -17.71 2.73 8.37
CA LEU A 41 -16.43 2.45 7.70
C LEU A 41 -16.61 1.25 6.76
N ARG A 42 -17.25 0.18 7.23
CA ARG A 42 -17.55 -1.01 6.42
C ARG A 42 -18.37 -0.70 5.16
N GLU A 43 -19.34 0.20 5.25
CA GLU A 43 -20.15 0.64 4.09
C GLU A 43 -19.32 1.34 3.00
N ARG A 44 -18.20 1.98 3.36
CA ARG A 44 -17.30 2.65 2.42
C ARG A 44 -16.34 1.69 1.73
N MET A 45 -16.11 0.50 2.28
CA MET A 45 -15.15 -0.45 1.74
C MET A 45 -15.56 -0.92 0.35
N GLN A 46 -14.63 -0.83 -0.60
CA GLN A 46 -14.84 -1.25 -1.99
C GLN A 46 -13.76 -2.24 -2.44
N SER A 47 -13.98 -2.83 -3.60
CA SER A 47 -13.04 -3.73 -4.25
C SER A 47 -12.93 -3.42 -5.73
N ILE A 48 -11.69 -3.46 -6.23
CA ILE A 48 -11.35 -3.45 -7.66
C ILE A 48 -10.55 -4.73 -7.96
N PRO A 49 -11.00 -5.58 -8.89
CA PRO A 49 -12.32 -5.57 -9.52
C PRO A 49 -13.48 -5.78 -8.53
N PRO A 50 -14.72 -5.34 -8.86
CA PRO A 50 -15.86 -5.52 -7.97
C PRO A 50 -16.08 -6.97 -7.55
N SER A 51 -16.28 -7.18 -6.25
CA SER A 51 -16.55 -8.50 -5.64
C SER A 51 -15.39 -9.49 -5.72
N TRP A 52 -14.15 -9.02 -5.95
CA TRP A 52 -12.95 -9.87 -5.86
C TRP A 52 -12.37 -9.91 -4.46
N VAL A 53 -12.40 -8.79 -3.75
CA VAL A 53 -11.93 -8.64 -2.38
C VAL A 53 -13.11 -8.33 -1.47
N ARG A 54 -13.13 -8.91 -0.27
CA ARG A 54 -14.19 -8.63 0.71
C ARG A 54 -14.19 -7.16 1.10
N ARG A 55 -15.39 -6.59 1.27
CA ARG A 55 -15.61 -5.20 1.68
C ARG A 55 -15.45 -5.04 3.20
N ASP A 56 -14.28 -5.41 3.70
CA ASP A 56 -13.90 -5.29 5.10
C ASP A 56 -12.82 -4.22 5.28
N TYR A 57 -12.74 -3.63 6.47
CA TYR A 57 -11.62 -2.75 6.83
C TYR A 57 -10.33 -3.56 6.96
N SER A 58 -10.41 -4.66 7.72
CA SER A 58 -9.38 -5.69 7.91
C SER A 58 -10.00 -7.08 7.81
N HIS A 59 -9.20 -8.09 7.43
CA HIS A 59 -9.68 -9.48 7.37
C HIS A 59 -8.57 -10.48 7.71
N ARG A 60 -8.88 -11.58 8.42
CA ARG A 60 -7.89 -12.55 8.92
C ARG A 60 -7.20 -13.35 7.83
N GLY A 61 -7.84 -13.43 6.67
CA GLY A 61 -7.31 -14.08 5.47
C GLY A 61 -6.35 -13.20 4.66
N TRP A 62 -6.16 -11.94 5.03
CA TRP A 62 -5.23 -11.04 4.33
C TRP A 62 -3.87 -11.08 5.02
N ILE A 63 -2.85 -11.54 4.29
CA ILE A 63 -1.51 -11.76 4.83
C ILE A 63 -0.59 -10.64 4.32
N PRO A 64 -0.13 -9.70 5.17
CA PRO A 64 0.73 -8.61 4.76
C PRO A 64 2.13 -9.14 4.43
N LEU A 65 2.70 -8.75 3.28
CA LEU A 65 4.04 -9.16 2.87
C LEU A 65 4.95 -7.95 2.60
N ILE A 66 4.40 -6.88 2.04
CA ILE A 66 5.10 -5.63 1.79
C ILE A 66 4.42 -4.54 2.62
N ALA A 67 5.19 -3.70 3.31
CA ALA A 67 4.67 -2.62 4.14
C ALA A 67 5.33 -1.27 3.83
N ASP A 68 4.53 -0.20 3.96
CA ASP A 68 5.00 1.19 3.91
C ASP A 68 5.42 1.75 5.29
N LYS A 69 5.25 0.96 6.36
CA LYS A 69 5.45 1.35 7.78
C LYS A 69 4.50 2.45 8.28
N ALA A 70 3.45 2.78 7.52
CA ALA A 70 2.39 3.70 7.90
C ALA A 70 1.02 3.00 8.06
N GLY A 71 1.01 1.66 7.99
CA GLY A 71 -0.19 0.83 8.15
C GLY A 71 -0.84 0.43 6.84
N ASN A 72 -0.12 0.52 5.70
CA ASN A 72 -0.58 0.03 4.41
C ASN A 72 0.32 -1.07 3.86
N TYR A 73 -0.31 -1.99 3.13
CA TYR A 73 0.31 -3.24 2.74
C TYR A 73 -0.05 -3.66 1.32
N VAL A 74 0.89 -4.39 0.73
CA VAL A 74 0.62 -5.34 -0.35
C VAL A 74 0.77 -6.74 0.23
N GLY A 75 -0.16 -7.63 -0.09
CA GLY A 75 -0.14 -8.98 0.46
C GLY A 75 -1.05 -9.95 -0.26
N VAL A 76 -1.17 -11.16 0.29
CA VAL A 76 -1.94 -12.26 -0.31
C VAL A 76 -3.30 -12.40 0.37
N ASP A 77 -4.34 -12.50 -0.44
CA ASP A 77 -5.71 -12.76 0.00
C ASP A 77 -6.01 -14.27 -0.04
N LEU A 78 -6.20 -14.84 1.15
CA LEU A 78 -6.60 -16.23 1.36
C LEU A 78 -8.11 -16.40 1.62
N ALA A 79 -8.88 -15.31 1.57
CA ALA A 79 -10.31 -15.32 1.79
C ALA A 79 -11.01 -14.30 0.88
N PRO A 80 -10.91 -14.48 -0.45
CA PRO A 80 -11.51 -13.57 -1.41
C PRO A 80 -13.03 -13.51 -1.28
N ASP A 81 -13.61 -12.54 -1.98
CA ASP A 81 -15.06 -12.46 -2.20
C ASP A 81 -15.48 -13.30 -3.43
N GLU A 82 -16.78 -13.33 -3.75
CA GLU A 82 -17.40 -14.30 -4.65
C GLU A 82 -16.75 -14.43 -6.05
N ALA A 83 -16.22 -13.35 -6.61
CA ALA A 83 -15.60 -13.34 -7.94
C ALA A 83 -14.05 -13.36 -7.90
N GLY A 84 -13.45 -13.29 -6.71
CA GLY A 84 -12.01 -13.31 -6.53
C GLY A 84 -11.43 -14.73 -6.52
N SER A 85 -10.12 -14.83 -6.28
CA SER A 85 -9.42 -16.10 -6.20
C SER A 85 -8.48 -16.15 -5.01
N ILE A 86 -8.47 -17.29 -4.30
CA ILE A 86 -7.50 -17.54 -3.23
C ILE A 86 -6.11 -17.41 -3.82
N GLY A 87 -5.22 -16.67 -3.16
CA GLY A 87 -3.85 -16.44 -3.62
C GLY A 87 -3.66 -15.15 -4.43
N GLN A 88 -4.73 -14.39 -4.67
CA GLN A 88 -4.63 -13.09 -5.34
C GLN A 88 -3.85 -12.07 -4.49
N VAL A 89 -3.12 -11.17 -5.15
CA VAL A 89 -2.32 -10.12 -4.50
C VAL A 89 -3.15 -8.85 -4.39
N ILE A 90 -3.28 -8.30 -3.19
CA ILE A 90 -4.12 -7.14 -2.91
C ILE A 90 -3.36 -6.01 -2.22
N VAL A 91 -3.80 -4.79 -2.48
CA VAL A 91 -3.53 -3.62 -1.65
C VAL A 91 -4.60 -3.53 -0.57
N PHE A 92 -4.18 -3.34 0.69
CA PHE A 92 -5.05 -3.12 1.84
C PHE A 92 -4.32 -2.37 2.95
N GLY A 93 -5.06 -1.87 3.94
CA GLY A 93 -4.47 -1.20 5.10
C GLY A 93 -5.30 -0.02 5.56
N ARG A 94 -4.70 0.78 6.44
CA ARG A 94 -5.34 1.91 7.13
C ARG A 94 -5.99 2.91 6.17
N ASP A 95 -5.30 3.21 5.07
CA ASP A 95 -5.64 4.29 4.15
C ASP A 95 -6.32 3.77 2.86
N PHE A 96 -6.49 2.45 2.73
CA PHE A 96 -7.08 1.81 1.55
C PHE A 96 -8.51 1.30 1.81
N ASP A 97 -9.47 2.21 1.70
CA ASP A 97 -10.90 1.87 1.69
C ASP A 97 -11.28 0.99 0.49
N THR A 98 -10.70 1.30 -0.67
CA THR A 98 -10.84 0.49 -1.88
C THR A 98 -9.67 -0.46 -1.98
N LYS A 99 -9.93 -1.75 -1.80
CA LYS A 99 -8.92 -2.80 -1.98
C LYS A 99 -8.76 -3.06 -3.47
N VAL A 100 -7.53 -3.14 -3.94
CA VAL A 100 -7.22 -3.38 -5.36
C VAL A 100 -6.44 -4.66 -5.49
N VAL A 101 -6.93 -5.59 -6.31
CA VAL A 101 -6.15 -6.75 -6.74
C VAL A 101 -5.08 -6.22 -7.70
N LEU A 102 -3.81 -6.38 -7.37
CA LEU A 102 -2.73 -5.91 -8.22
C LEU A 102 -2.64 -6.76 -9.49
N TYR A 103 -2.46 -6.14 -10.65
CA TYR A 103 -2.31 -6.84 -11.92
C TYR A 103 -0.83 -7.26 -12.11
N PRO A 104 -0.51 -8.47 -12.61
CA PRO A 104 -1.36 -9.62 -12.96
C PRO A 104 -1.44 -10.65 -11.81
N GLY A 105 -1.62 -10.17 -10.58
CA GLY A 105 -1.60 -10.94 -9.34
C GLY A 105 -2.91 -11.65 -9.01
N ASP A 106 -3.78 -11.93 -9.97
CA ASP A 106 -5.00 -12.73 -9.78
C ASP A 106 -4.70 -14.23 -9.64
N GLY A 107 -5.67 -15.01 -9.15
CA GLY A 107 -5.59 -16.47 -9.16
C GLY A 107 -4.66 -17.09 -8.09
N PRO A 108 -4.54 -18.42 -8.07
CA PRO A 108 -3.80 -19.17 -7.04
C PRO A 108 -2.28 -18.98 -7.06
N ALA A 109 -1.73 -18.50 -8.17
CA ALA A 109 -0.31 -18.18 -8.32
C ALA A 109 -0.06 -16.66 -8.30
N GLY A 110 -1.00 -15.87 -7.75
CA GLY A 110 -0.99 -14.41 -7.80
C GLY A 110 0.34 -13.81 -7.37
N TRP A 111 0.87 -14.23 -6.21
CA TRP A 111 2.16 -13.73 -5.70
C TRP A 111 3.32 -13.95 -6.67
N ALA A 112 3.43 -15.16 -7.24
CA ALA A 112 4.49 -15.48 -8.18
C ALA A 112 4.37 -14.67 -9.49
N LYS A 113 3.15 -14.54 -10.01
CA LYS A 113 2.89 -13.74 -11.23
C LYS A 113 3.20 -12.26 -11.03
N TRP A 114 2.74 -11.68 -9.92
CA TRP A 114 2.95 -10.27 -9.62
C TRP A 114 4.43 -9.96 -9.35
N LEU A 115 5.13 -10.83 -8.61
CA LEU A 115 6.57 -10.65 -8.37
C LEU A 115 7.37 -10.76 -9.68
N ALA A 116 6.99 -11.67 -10.58
CA ALA A 116 7.61 -11.76 -11.91
C ALA A 116 7.38 -10.48 -12.73
N SER A 117 6.16 -9.93 -12.74
CA SER A 117 5.91 -8.68 -13.46
C SER A 117 6.65 -7.48 -12.88
N PHE A 118 6.89 -7.45 -11.56
CA PHE A 118 7.74 -6.43 -10.95
C PHE A 118 9.19 -6.54 -11.44
N VAL A 119 9.72 -7.75 -11.61
CA VAL A 119 11.04 -7.96 -12.22
C VAL A 119 11.06 -7.50 -13.68
N ASP A 120 10.04 -7.83 -14.46
CA ASP A 120 9.92 -7.36 -15.86
C ASP A 120 9.91 -5.82 -15.94
N GLU A 121 9.23 -5.14 -14.99
CA GLU A 121 9.22 -3.68 -14.88
C GLU A 121 10.63 -3.13 -14.59
N LEU A 122 11.39 -3.74 -13.67
CA LEU A 122 12.78 -3.37 -13.41
C LEU A 122 13.71 -3.65 -14.62
N GLU A 123 13.47 -4.70 -15.39
CA GLU A 123 14.28 -5.00 -16.57
C GLU A 123 14.00 -4.03 -17.74
N SER A 124 12.79 -3.49 -17.82
CA SER A 124 12.41 -2.49 -18.83
C SER A 124 13.20 -1.19 -18.71
N GLY A 125 13.58 -0.81 -17.49
CA GLY A 125 14.19 0.50 -17.20
C GLY A 125 13.24 1.68 -17.37
N GLU A 126 11.94 1.44 -17.50
CA GLU A 126 10.91 2.47 -17.69
C GLU A 126 10.17 2.76 -16.38
N GLY A 127 9.66 4.00 -16.23
CA GLY A 127 8.77 4.35 -15.12
C GLY A 127 9.47 4.63 -13.78
N TYR A 128 10.81 4.55 -13.70
CA TYR A 128 11.55 4.90 -12.50
C TYR A 128 12.95 5.50 -12.77
N GLU A 129 13.52 6.16 -11.76
CA GLU A 129 14.90 6.65 -11.76
C GLU A 129 15.58 6.38 -10.42
N LEU A 130 16.90 6.20 -10.43
CA LEU A 130 17.70 6.19 -9.20
C LEU A 130 17.91 7.63 -8.76
N GLY A 131 17.37 7.99 -7.60
CA GLY A 131 17.61 9.30 -6.99
C GLY A 131 19.11 9.51 -6.80
N ARG A 132 19.67 10.58 -7.38
CA ARG A 132 21.03 10.99 -7.02
C ARG A 132 20.99 11.54 -5.60
N ALA A 133 21.87 11.02 -4.75
CA ALA A 133 22.18 11.64 -3.47
C ALA A 133 22.94 12.95 -3.75
N GLU A 134 22.24 13.99 -4.21
CA GLU A 134 22.84 15.32 -4.26
C GLU A 134 22.90 15.85 -2.84
N ALA A 135 24.10 16.25 -2.45
CA ALA A 135 24.40 16.79 -1.13
C ALA A 135 23.43 17.92 -0.81
N SER A 136 22.84 17.85 0.38
CA SER A 136 21.95 18.84 0.99
C SER A 136 22.36 20.27 0.66
N ASP A 137 21.61 20.95 -0.20
CA ASP A 137 21.60 22.40 -0.22
C ASP A 137 20.42 22.84 0.64
N SER A 138 20.77 23.21 1.87
CA SER A 138 19.84 23.75 2.85
C SER A 138 19.41 25.15 2.42
N SER A 139 18.16 25.30 2.04
CA SER A 139 17.48 26.59 2.14
C SER A 139 16.09 26.38 2.70
N GLU A 140 15.91 27.00 3.85
CA GLU A 140 14.71 27.12 4.68
C GLU A 140 13.52 27.65 3.86
N ASP A 141 12.32 27.18 4.15
CA ASP A 141 11.10 28.01 4.18
C ASP A 141 10.00 27.26 4.94
N ASP A 142 10.07 27.41 6.27
CA ASP A 142 9.02 27.03 7.22
C ASP A 142 7.93 28.11 7.18
N VAL A 143 6.85 27.86 6.44
CA VAL A 143 5.63 28.68 6.49
C VAL A 143 4.47 27.80 6.93
N GLY A 144 4.35 27.68 8.25
CA GLY A 144 3.33 26.92 8.95
C GLY A 144 1.90 27.36 8.60
N TYR A 145 1.14 26.42 8.05
CA TYR A 145 -0.31 26.47 7.96
C TYR A 145 -0.85 25.21 8.63
N GLU A 146 -1.17 25.28 9.93
CA GLU A 146 -2.15 24.37 10.54
C GLU A 146 -2.54 24.83 11.95
N SER A 147 -3.62 25.61 12.03
CA SER A 147 -4.20 26.03 13.30
C SER A 147 -5.71 25.84 13.28
N TYR A 148 -6.24 24.64 13.01
CA TYR A 148 -7.70 24.42 13.07
C TYR A 148 -8.19 23.09 13.68
N PHE A 149 -7.35 22.22 14.23
CA PHE A 149 -7.84 21.07 15.03
C PHE A 149 -6.92 20.77 16.20
N TYR A 150 -7.25 21.30 17.38
CA TYR A 150 -6.63 20.90 18.64
C TYR A 150 -7.63 21.11 19.79
N ASP A 151 -8.38 20.07 20.16
CA ASP A 151 -8.98 19.94 21.48
C ASP A 151 -8.20 18.87 22.26
N GLY A 152 -7.65 19.28 23.39
CA GLY A 152 -6.63 18.53 24.11
C GLY A 152 -7.13 17.20 24.66
N ASN A 153 -6.62 16.10 24.13
CA ASN A 153 -5.85 15.09 24.85
C ASN A 153 -5.49 13.94 23.89
N GLY A 154 -4.29 13.97 23.32
CA GLY A 154 -3.80 12.89 22.46
C GLY A 154 -2.28 12.96 22.32
N ARG A 155 -1.57 12.02 22.95
CA ARG A 155 -0.21 11.68 22.53
C ARG A 155 -0.37 10.67 21.39
N GLY A 156 -0.07 11.11 20.18
CA GLY A 156 -0.15 10.30 18.97
C GLY A 156 0.26 11.16 17.79
N GLN A 157 1.56 11.44 17.73
CA GLN A 157 2.22 12.18 16.66
C GLN A 157 2.09 11.36 15.37
N GLY A 158 1.09 11.71 14.55
CA GLY A 158 0.87 11.12 13.24
C GLY A 158 1.77 11.81 12.23
N ASP A 159 3.00 11.31 12.09
CA ASP A 159 3.81 11.59 10.89
C ASP A 159 3.15 10.86 9.72
N GLY A 160 2.71 11.62 8.71
CA GLY A 160 2.33 11.10 7.41
C GLY A 160 3.55 10.48 6.74
N GLY A 161 3.75 9.18 6.99
CA GLY A 161 4.86 8.38 6.48
C GLY A 161 4.72 8.07 5.00
N GLY A 162 4.95 9.07 4.15
CA GLY A 162 5.08 8.91 2.71
C GLY A 162 6.15 9.82 2.10
N ASP A 163 6.87 10.57 2.93
CA ASP A 163 7.94 11.42 2.42
C ASP A 163 9.12 10.55 1.99
N ASN A 164 9.25 10.39 0.67
CA ASN A 164 10.48 9.95 0.03
C ASN A 164 11.53 11.04 0.26
N GLY A 165 12.06 11.07 1.48
CA GLY A 165 13.11 11.99 1.89
C GLY A 165 14.27 11.97 0.88
N PRO A 166 15.20 12.93 0.94
CA PRO A 166 16.20 13.19 -0.10
C PRO A 166 17.24 12.06 -0.31
N GLY A 167 17.01 10.85 0.22
CA GLY A 167 17.82 9.66 0.02
C GLY A 167 17.74 9.08 -1.40
N GLY A 168 18.87 8.58 -1.89
CA GLY A 168 19.08 8.06 -3.24
C GLY A 168 18.51 6.67 -3.51
N GLY A 169 17.20 6.50 -3.33
CA GLY A 169 16.45 5.29 -3.70
C GLY A 169 15.87 5.34 -5.11
N LEU A 170 15.31 4.21 -5.55
CA LEU A 170 14.45 4.13 -6.73
C LEU A 170 13.20 4.96 -6.51
N ARG A 171 12.88 5.85 -7.46
CA ARG A 171 11.71 6.74 -7.45
C ARG A 171 10.91 6.55 -8.72
N LEU A 172 9.58 6.61 -8.62
CA LEU A 172 8.70 6.61 -9.79
C LEU A 172 8.91 7.87 -10.64
N THR A 173 8.74 7.73 -11.95
CA THR A 173 8.84 8.83 -12.93
C THR A 173 7.56 8.95 -13.77
N GLY A 174 7.55 9.86 -14.75
CA GLY A 174 6.39 10.08 -15.61
C GLY A 174 5.18 10.60 -14.84
N GLU A 175 4.00 10.04 -15.11
CA GLU A 175 2.74 10.45 -14.46
C GLU A 175 2.69 10.10 -12.96
N TYR A 176 3.46 9.12 -12.52
CA TYR A 176 3.54 8.67 -11.13
C TYR A 176 4.68 9.33 -10.34
N LYS A 177 5.36 10.34 -10.91
CA LYS A 177 6.42 11.06 -10.22
C LYS A 177 5.88 11.72 -8.94
N GLY A 178 6.45 11.35 -7.81
CA GLY A 178 6.07 11.87 -6.48
C GLY A 178 4.84 11.22 -5.85
N TRP A 179 4.25 10.20 -6.49
CA TRP A 179 3.13 9.45 -5.91
C TRP A 179 3.62 8.48 -4.82
N ASN A 180 2.70 8.11 -3.91
CA ASN A 180 2.91 6.94 -3.06
C ASN A 180 2.97 5.69 -3.95
N VAL A 181 3.92 4.78 -3.66
CA VAL A 181 4.19 3.60 -4.49
C VAL A 181 2.98 2.65 -4.53
N ILE A 182 2.31 2.42 -3.39
CA ILE A 182 1.16 1.52 -3.31
C ILE A 182 -0.03 2.11 -4.07
N GLU A 183 -0.26 3.43 -3.96
CA GLU A 183 -1.30 4.12 -4.73
C GLU A 183 -1.03 4.07 -6.25
N ALA A 184 0.22 4.27 -6.66
CA ALA A 184 0.61 4.15 -8.06
C ALA A 184 0.36 2.73 -8.61
N TRP A 185 0.75 1.69 -7.87
CA TRP A 185 0.46 0.30 -8.26
C TRP A 185 -1.03 -0.02 -8.31
N ALA A 186 -1.82 0.55 -7.40
CA ALA A 186 -3.27 0.41 -7.41
C ALA A 186 -3.89 1.07 -8.66
N ASP A 187 -3.48 2.30 -9.01
CA ASP A 187 -3.95 3.00 -10.22
C ASP A 187 -3.52 2.27 -11.51
N GLN A 188 -2.27 1.83 -11.60
CA GLN A 188 -1.78 1.04 -12.74
C GLN A 188 -2.59 -0.25 -12.90
N SER A 189 -2.89 -0.94 -11.79
CA SER A 189 -3.69 -2.17 -11.82
C SER A 189 -5.12 -1.90 -12.25
N LEU A 190 -5.75 -0.83 -11.77
CA LEU A 190 -7.07 -0.39 -12.24
C LEU A 190 -7.08 -0.22 -13.77
N ARG A 191 -6.09 0.49 -14.32
CA ARG A 191 -5.98 0.69 -15.78
C ARG A 191 -5.79 -0.62 -16.53
N LYS A 192 -4.88 -1.50 -16.06
CA LYS A 192 -4.64 -2.82 -16.67
C LYS A 192 -5.89 -3.72 -16.61
N TRP A 193 -6.68 -3.68 -15.54
CA TRP A 193 -7.95 -4.40 -15.46
C TRP A 193 -9.02 -3.87 -16.42
N TYR A 194 -9.08 -2.55 -16.62
CA TYR A 194 -9.95 -1.93 -17.62
C TYR A 194 -9.55 -2.34 -19.04
N GLU A 195 -8.25 -2.28 -19.35
CA GLU A 195 -7.71 -2.73 -20.65
C GLU A 195 -7.97 -4.22 -20.92
N ALA A 196 -7.93 -5.05 -19.87
CA ALA A 196 -8.26 -6.46 -19.93
C ALA A 196 -9.77 -6.75 -20.06
N GLY A 197 -10.64 -5.73 -19.98
CA GLY A 197 -12.09 -5.86 -20.06
C GLY A 197 -12.72 -6.55 -18.84
N VAL A 198 -12.04 -6.55 -17.70
CA VAL A 198 -12.54 -7.11 -16.44
C VAL A 198 -13.47 -6.13 -15.73
N ILE A 199 -13.23 -4.82 -15.90
CA ILE A 199 -14.04 -3.71 -15.35
C ILE A 199 -14.33 -2.66 -16.42
#